data_AF-A0A8S1F1H2-F1
#
_entry.id   AF-A0A8S1F1H2-F1
#
_cell.length_a   1.000
_cell.length_b   1.000
_cell.length_c   1.000
_cell.angle_alpha   90.00
_cell.angle_beta   90.00
_cell.angle_gamma   90.00
#
_symmetry.space_group_name_H-M   'P 1'
#
loop_
_entity.id
_entity.type
_entity.pdbx_description
1 polymer ?
#
loop_
_entity_poly.entity_id
_entity_poly.type
_entity_poly.pdbx_seq_one_letter_code
_entity_poly.pdbx_strand_id
1 'polypeptide(L)'
;MTTTEDLLWLGLSPSKAAETLKNAKLCETIGSIIKIVKESGVTGELSKQKGTLLYQLSTKIKPQCASNIPLVVKYIMSEDIKNELQLSAAIEYLLSHAVKLIDVNEFEKSCGIGVVVTPDEIEDTVTEVVSKCKDQLIKERYSFNIGKLLGEVRSRLPWGDGAYIKKEVDLRILEILGPKTADDLAPKKKEKKTEKKPDTKSNAKKDDKAKTEEVAEFDGAETMDELLKTRAHFHKVGENYKTDGYVTTPKTAELLKKHVAAVGGKVMTRFPPEPNGVLHIGHAKAININFGYAKAMDGLCYLRFDDTNPEKEEEKFFTAIADMVNWLGYEPYKVTHSSDYFDQLYKWAIELIRKGLAYVCHQKVEEMRGFEVQMSPWRDRPIEESLQLFEV
;
A
#
# COMPACT_ATOMS: atom_id res chain seq x y z
N MET A 1 18.30 -34.56 24.28
CA MET A 1 16.94 -34.42 23.72
C MET A 1 16.57 -32.95 23.75
N THR A 2 15.76 -32.47 22.81
CA THR A 2 15.26 -31.08 22.80
C THR A 2 14.42 -30.79 24.04
N THR A 3 14.71 -29.67 24.71
CA THR A 3 13.97 -29.25 25.90
C THR A 3 12.81 -28.32 25.56
N THR A 4 11.98 -27.97 26.55
CA THR A 4 11.00 -26.87 26.41
C THR A 4 11.70 -25.54 26.10
N GLU A 5 12.87 -25.31 26.71
CA GLU A 5 13.66 -24.08 26.55
C GLU A 5 14.22 -23.95 25.12
N ASP A 6 14.72 -25.05 24.54
CA ASP A 6 15.15 -25.10 23.13
C ASP A 6 14.02 -24.69 22.16
N LEU A 7 12.77 -25.08 22.45
CA LEU A 7 11.60 -24.73 21.62
C LEU A 7 11.13 -23.28 21.84
N LEU A 8 11.21 -22.77 23.07
CA LEU A 8 10.93 -21.36 23.36
C LEU A 8 11.99 -20.45 22.72
N TRP A 9 13.26 -20.87 22.69
CA TRP A 9 14.36 -20.16 22.01
C TRP A 9 14.20 -20.15 20.47
N LEU A 10 13.54 -21.17 19.88
CA LEU A 10 13.06 -21.12 18.49
C LEU A 10 11.83 -20.21 18.28
N GLY A 11 11.34 -19.51 19.30
CA GLY A 11 10.23 -18.57 19.22
C GLY A 11 8.84 -19.20 19.17
N LEU A 12 8.69 -20.49 19.53
CA LEU A 12 7.39 -21.14 19.66
C LEU A 12 6.64 -20.61 20.90
N SER A 13 5.30 -20.57 20.83
CA SER A 13 4.50 -20.33 22.04
C SER A 13 4.56 -21.55 23.00
N PRO A 14 4.37 -21.37 24.32
CA PRO A 14 4.40 -22.49 25.27
C PRO A 14 3.42 -23.63 24.94
N SER A 15 2.25 -23.30 24.39
CA SER A 15 1.27 -24.29 23.90
C SER A 15 1.82 -25.07 22.69
N LYS A 16 2.47 -24.39 21.74
CA LYS A 16 3.07 -25.02 20.55
C LYS A 16 4.28 -25.87 20.91
N ALA A 17 5.08 -25.46 21.89
CA ALA A 17 6.18 -26.25 22.44
C ALA A 17 5.66 -27.54 23.11
N ALA A 18 4.64 -27.44 23.97
CA ALA A 18 4.00 -28.59 24.63
C ALA A 18 3.27 -29.54 23.67
N GLU A 19 2.81 -29.07 22.50
CA GLU A 19 2.36 -29.92 21.40
C GLU A 19 3.55 -30.64 20.73
N THR A 20 4.59 -29.89 20.37
CA THR A 20 5.79 -30.39 19.66
C THR A 20 6.50 -31.50 20.43
N LEU A 21 6.66 -31.35 21.76
CA LEU A 21 7.32 -32.32 22.63
C LEU A 21 6.68 -33.73 22.63
N LYS A 22 5.44 -33.87 22.14
CA LYS A 22 4.78 -35.18 22.00
C LYS A 22 5.28 -35.98 20.80
N ASN A 23 5.97 -35.35 19.85
CA ASN A 23 6.52 -35.99 18.65
C ASN A 23 8.03 -36.17 18.79
N ALA A 24 8.45 -37.32 19.34
CA ALA A 24 9.85 -37.63 19.62
C ALA A 24 10.75 -37.49 18.37
N LYS A 25 10.31 -37.95 17.20
CA LYS A 25 11.08 -37.89 15.95
C LYS A 25 11.26 -36.47 15.41
N LEU A 26 10.25 -35.62 15.59
CA LEU A 26 10.38 -34.19 15.32
C LEU A 26 11.35 -33.53 16.32
N CYS A 27 11.28 -33.89 17.60
CA CYS A 27 12.21 -33.40 18.62
C CYS A 27 13.66 -33.81 18.35
N GLU A 28 13.93 -35.05 17.91
CA GLU A 28 15.27 -35.49 17.46
C GLU A 28 15.81 -34.61 16.31
N THR A 29 14.94 -34.32 15.34
CA THR A 29 15.28 -33.49 14.16
C THR A 29 15.55 -32.04 14.57
N ILE A 30 14.71 -31.46 15.44
CA ILE A 30 14.90 -30.12 16.01
C ILE A 30 16.20 -30.05 16.81
N GLY A 31 16.47 -31.02 17.69
CA GLY A 31 17.69 -31.05 18.51
C GLY A 31 18.96 -31.13 17.67
N SER A 32 18.93 -31.85 16.56
CA SER A 32 20.03 -31.89 15.59
C SER A 32 20.25 -30.53 14.92
N ILE A 33 19.18 -29.86 14.50
CA ILE A 33 19.24 -28.51 13.90
C ILE A 33 19.76 -27.48 14.91
N ILE A 34 19.24 -27.47 16.14
CA ILE A 34 19.68 -26.55 17.20
C ILE A 34 21.15 -26.78 17.57
N LYS A 35 21.61 -28.04 17.58
CA LYS A 35 23.03 -28.35 17.79
C LYS A 35 23.89 -27.73 16.69
N ILE A 36 23.52 -27.86 15.41
CA ILE A 36 24.23 -27.25 14.29
C ILE A 36 24.30 -25.71 14.41
N VAL A 37 23.21 -25.04 14.83
CA VAL A 37 23.20 -23.59 15.04
C VAL A 37 24.09 -23.15 16.21
N LYS A 38 24.06 -23.88 17.33
CA LYS A 38 24.94 -23.61 18.48
C LYS A 38 26.41 -23.87 18.12
N GLU A 39 26.70 -24.86 17.28
CA GLU A 39 28.03 -25.14 16.73
C GLU A 39 28.50 -24.12 15.67
N SER A 40 27.59 -23.37 15.04
CA SER A 40 27.96 -22.26 14.14
C SER A 40 28.29 -20.95 14.86
N GLY A 41 28.44 -20.96 16.19
CA GLY A 41 28.89 -19.81 16.99
C GLY A 41 27.79 -18.82 17.40
N VAL A 42 26.52 -19.08 17.08
CA VAL A 42 25.40 -18.21 17.46
C VAL A 42 24.93 -18.55 18.88
N THR A 43 25.22 -17.67 19.85
CA THR A 43 24.90 -17.85 21.28
C THR A 43 23.87 -16.85 21.83
N GLY A 44 23.40 -15.91 21.01
CA GLY A 44 22.41 -14.89 21.40
C GLY A 44 20.95 -15.33 21.25
N GLU A 45 20.04 -14.37 21.42
CA GLU A 45 18.62 -14.56 21.08
C GLU A 45 18.42 -14.70 19.57
N LEU A 46 17.52 -15.59 19.16
CA LEU A 46 17.23 -15.86 17.77
C LEU A 46 16.03 -15.02 17.30
N SER A 47 16.15 -14.37 16.15
CA SER A 47 15.02 -13.61 15.58
C SER A 47 13.82 -14.54 15.32
N LYS A 48 12.61 -14.07 15.61
CA LYS A 48 11.37 -14.86 15.47
C LYS A 48 11.19 -15.47 14.06
N GLN A 49 11.68 -14.78 13.05
CA GLN A 49 11.69 -15.23 11.65
C GLN A 49 12.67 -16.40 11.45
N LYS A 50 13.92 -16.28 11.90
CA LYS A 50 14.91 -17.38 11.90
C LYS A 50 14.41 -18.60 12.67
N GLY A 51 13.86 -18.42 13.87
CA GLY A 51 13.28 -19.51 14.68
C GLY A 51 12.12 -20.21 13.97
N THR A 52 11.21 -19.46 13.35
CA THR A 52 10.11 -19.99 12.54
C THR A 52 10.62 -20.81 11.35
N LEU A 53 11.63 -20.32 10.62
CA LEU A 53 12.21 -21.02 9.46
C LEU A 53 12.95 -22.30 9.87
N LEU A 54 13.70 -22.31 10.97
CA LEU A 54 14.33 -23.53 11.50
C LEU A 54 13.28 -24.57 11.95
N TYR A 55 12.17 -24.12 12.56
CA TYR A 55 11.06 -25.02 12.91
C TYR A 55 10.35 -25.56 11.64
N GLN A 56 10.11 -24.72 10.63
CA GLN A 56 9.58 -25.16 9.33
C GLN A 56 10.51 -26.17 8.63
N LEU A 57 11.82 -25.95 8.67
CA LEU A 57 12.82 -26.91 8.18
C LEU A 57 12.66 -28.25 8.88
N SER A 58 12.61 -28.26 10.23
CA SER A 58 12.50 -29.47 11.03
C SER A 58 11.21 -30.29 10.77
N THR A 59 10.13 -29.63 10.35
CA THR A 59 8.83 -30.26 10.07
C THR A 59 8.65 -30.69 8.61
N LYS A 60 9.36 -30.06 7.66
CA LYS A 60 9.27 -30.36 6.21
C LYS A 60 10.40 -31.25 5.68
N ILE A 61 11.57 -31.27 6.32
CA ILE A 61 12.72 -32.05 5.85
C ILE A 61 12.48 -33.56 5.94
N LYS A 62 12.91 -34.33 4.93
CA LYS A 62 12.86 -35.80 4.96
C LYS A 62 14.20 -36.39 5.39
N PRO A 63 14.23 -37.58 6.04
CA PRO A 63 15.48 -38.19 6.53
C PRO A 63 16.57 -38.38 5.47
N GLN A 64 16.18 -38.61 4.21
CA GLN A 64 17.10 -38.73 3.06
C GLN A 64 17.95 -37.47 2.80
N CYS A 65 17.55 -36.30 3.31
CA CYS A 65 18.25 -35.04 3.13
C CYS A 65 19.11 -34.65 4.36
N ALA A 66 19.21 -35.51 5.37
CA ALA A 66 19.77 -35.16 6.68
C ALA A 66 21.23 -34.66 6.64
N SER A 67 22.05 -35.21 5.74
CA SER A 67 23.45 -34.78 5.53
C SER A 67 23.56 -33.31 5.10
N ASN A 68 22.52 -32.77 4.48
CA ASN A 68 22.53 -31.47 3.81
C ASN A 68 21.81 -30.38 4.62
N ILE A 69 21.27 -30.74 5.80
CA ILE A 69 20.68 -29.80 6.77
C ILE A 69 21.66 -28.65 7.14
N PRO A 70 22.97 -28.88 7.39
CA PRO A 70 23.90 -27.79 7.73
C PRO A 70 23.98 -26.69 6.67
N LEU A 71 23.83 -27.03 5.38
CA LEU A 71 23.83 -26.05 4.29
C LEU A 71 22.63 -25.11 4.39
N VAL A 72 21.42 -25.65 4.56
CA VAL A 72 20.20 -24.84 4.68
C VAL A 72 20.20 -24.03 5.99
N VAL A 73 20.69 -24.62 7.09
CA VAL A 73 20.86 -23.90 8.37
C VAL A 73 21.79 -22.70 8.22
N LYS A 74 22.92 -22.85 7.51
CA LYS A 74 23.83 -21.72 7.20
C LYS A 74 23.08 -20.56 6.52
N TYR A 75 22.36 -20.83 5.43
CA TYR A 75 21.65 -19.80 4.67
C TYR A 75 20.44 -19.17 5.41
N ILE A 76 19.85 -19.85 6.40
CA ILE A 76 18.87 -19.24 7.31
C ILE A 76 19.57 -18.32 8.32
N MET A 77 20.79 -18.66 8.78
CA MET A 77 21.54 -17.83 9.74
C MET A 77 22.14 -16.58 9.09
N SER A 78 22.62 -16.65 7.84
CA SER A 78 23.09 -15.49 7.05
C SER A 78 21.98 -14.63 6.45
N GLU A 79 20.70 -15.02 6.64
CA GLU A 79 19.52 -14.32 6.10
C GLU A 79 19.41 -14.33 4.57
N ASP A 80 20.01 -15.31 3.90
CA ASP A 80 19.81 -15.56 2.47
C ASP A 80 18.46 -16.23 2.18
N ILE A 81 18.08 -17.19 3.04
CA ILE A 81 16.73 -17.78 3.08
C ILE A 81 15.89 -16.99 4.09
N LYS A 82 15.10 -16.06 3.57
CA LYS A 82 14.29 -15.10 4.34
C LYS A 82 12.84 -15.55 4.54
N ASN A 83 12.31 -16.40 3.66
CA ASN A 83 10.88 -16.75 3.65
C ASN A 83 10.59 -18.24 3.41
N GLU A 84 9.34 -18.64 3.66
CA GLU A 84 8.87 -20.03 3.52
C GLU A 84 8.97 -20.57 2.09
N LEU A 85 8.94 -19.70 1.07
CA LEU A 85 9.01 -20.11 -0.34
C LEU A 85 10.43 -20.51 -0.74
N GLN A 86 11.43 -19.67 -0.42
CA GLN A 86 12.86 -20.01 -0.57
C GLN A 86 13.21 -21.27 0.24
N LEU A 87 12.69 -21.40 1.47
CA LEU A 87 12.90 -22.59 2.30
C LEU A 87 12.27 -23.85 1.69
N SER A 88 11.06 -23.74 1.11
CA SER A 88 10.39 -24.88 0.49
C SER A 88 11.11 -25.32 -0.80
N ALA A 89 11.59 -24.36 -1.61
CA ALA A 89 12.42 -24.63 -2.78
C ALA A 89 13.77 -25.27 -2.41
N ALA A 90 14.42 -24.82 -1.34
CA ALA A 90 15.63 -25.45 -0.81
C ALA A 90 15.40 -26.91 -0.42
N ILE A 91 14.29 -27.22 0.25
CA ILE A 91 13.93 -28.60 0.61
C ILE A 91 13.62 -29.44 -0.63
N GLU A 92 12.96 -28.89 -1.65
CA GLU A 92 12.67 -29.57 -2.91
C GLU A 92 13.94 -29.84 -3.75
N TYR A 93 14.88 -28.90 -3.77
CA TYR A 93 16.20 -29.10 -4.37
C TYR A 93 16.99 -30.20 -3.63
N LEU A 94 17.01 -30.17 -2.30
CA LEU A 94 17.62 -31.24 -1.50
C LEU A 94 16.98 -32.62 -1.77
N LEU A 95 15.67 -32.67 -1.98
CA LEU A 95 14.94 -33.91 -2.26
C LEU A 95 15.27 -34.50 -3.64
N SER A 96 15.38 -33.64 -4.66
CA SER A 96 15.76 -34.04 -6.02
C SER A 96 17.25 -34.42 -6.14
N HIS A 97 18.10 -33.85 -5.28
CA HIS A 97 19.55 -34.09 -5.26
C HIS A 97 20.04 -35.01 -4.13
N ALA A 98 19.15 -35.71 -3.42
CA ALA A 98 19.47 -36.50 -2.21
C ALA A 98 20.48 -37.66 -2.38
N VAL A 99 20.91 -37.97 -3.62
CA VAL A 99 21.90 -39.03 -3.95
C VAL A 99 23.12 -38.45 -4.69
N LYS A 100 23.16 -37.15 -4.95
CA LYS A 100 24.24 -36.44 -5.66
C LYS A 100 24.99 -35.51 -4.69
N LEU A 101 26.21 -35.13 -5.09
CA LEU A 101 26.84 -33.93 -4.52
C LEU A 101 26.03 -32.69 -4.93
N ILE A 102 25.91 -31.73 -4.02
CA ILE A 102 25.23 -30.45 -4.28
C ILE A 102 26.21 -29.49 -4.95
N ASP A 103 25.87 -29.02 -6.15
CA ASP A 103 26.43 -27.76 -6.65
C ASP A 103 25.77 -26.59 -5.88
N VAL A 104 26.60 -25.74 -5.29
CA VAL A 104 26.18 -24.61 -4.46
C VAL A 104 25.57 -23.49 -5.31
N ASN A 105 26.08 -23.26 -6.52
CA ASN A 105 25.57 -22.22 -7.41
C ASN A 105 24.20 -22.62 -7.99
N GLU A 106 24.02 -23.90 -8.31
CA GLU A 106 22.74 -24.44 -8.76
C GLU A 106 21.70 -24.44 -7.61
N PHE A 107 22.13 -24.75 -6.38
CA PHE A 107 21.30 -24.61 -5.17
C PHE A 107 20.87 -23.14 -4.95
N GLU A 108 21.80 -22.19 -4.92
CA GLU A 108 21.50 -20.76 -4.68
C GLU A 108 20.52 -20.21 -5.72
N LYS A 109 20.76 -20.52 -7.00
CA LYS A 109 19.87 -20.14 -8.11
C LYS A 109 18.48 -20.77 -8.00
N SER A 110 18.41 -22.05 -7.60
CA SER A 110 17.13 -22.76 -7.43
C SER A 110 16.34 -22.30 -6.20
N CYS A 111 17.00 -21.69 -5.21
CA CYS A 111 16.39 -21.18 -3.99
C CYS A 111 16.07 -19.68 -4.03
N GLY A 112 16.43 -18.97 -5.11
CA GLY A 112 16.30 -17.51 -5.18
C GLY A 112 17.18 -16.77 -4.17
N ILE A 113 18.35 -17.33 -3.84
CA ILE A 113 19.33 -16.67 -2.98
C ILE A 113 19.95 -15.50 -3.74
N GLY A 114 20.10 -14.35 -3.08
CA GLY A 114 20.52 -13.10 -3.70
C GLY A 114 19.48 -12.43 -4.62
N VAL A 115 18.35 -13.08 -4.93
CA VAL A 115 17.31 -12.48 -5.79
C VAL A 115 16.43 -11.55 -4.96
N VAL A 116 16.49 -10.26 -5.28
CA VAL A 116 15.57 -9.23 -4.79
C VAL A 116 14.66 -8.85 -5.95
N VAL A 117 13.36 -9.09 -5.81
CA VAL A 117 12.34 -8.60 -6.74
C VAL A 117 11.84 -7.25 -6.23
N THR A 118 11.92 -6.21 -7.04
CA THR A 118 11.51 -4.85 -6.66
C THR A 118 9.99 -4.63 -6.80
N PRO A 119 9.42 -3.58 -6.18
CA PRO A 119 8.05 -3.17 -6.44
C PRO A 119 7.83 -2.87 -7.94
N ASP A 120 8.75 -2.09 -8.52
CA ASP A 120 8.73 -1.64 -9.91
C ASP A 120 8.69 -2.83 -10.90
N GLU A 121 9.51 -3.87 -10.68
CA GLU A 121 9.48 -5.11 -11.49
C GLU A 121 8.13 -5.84 -11.40
N ILE A 122 7.45 -5.78 -10.25
CA ILE A 122 6.11 -6.34 -10.07
C ILE A 122 5.07 -5.48 -10.79
N GLU A 123 5.13 -4.15 -10.68
CA GLU A 123 4.22 -3.20 -11.35
C GLU A 123 4.33 -3.33 -12.89
N ASP A 124 5.55 -3.40 -13.44
CA ASP A 124 5.81 -3.68 -14.86
C ASP A 124 5.26 -5.04 -15.29
N THR A 125 5.59 -6.11 -14.55
CA THR A 125 5.16 -7.48 -14.90
C THR A 125 3.64 -7.62 -14.82
N VAL A 126 2.98 -7.03 -13.82
CA VAL A 126 1.52 -6.99 -13.70
C VAL A 126 0.92 -6.20 -14.85
N THR A 127 1.48 -5.03 -15.18
CA THR A 127 1.02 -4.20 -16.31
C THR A 127 1.10 -4.97 -17.62
N GLU A 128 2.20 -5.66 -17.90
CA GLU A 128 2.40 -6.44 -19.13
C GLU A 128 1.41 -7.63 -19.20
N VAL A 129 1.26 -8.41 -18.12
CA VAL A 129 0.34 -9.55 -18.04
C VAL A 129 -1.14 -9.11 -18.15
N VAL A 130 -1.53 -8.02 -17.49
CA VAL A 130 -2.89 -7.47 -17.56
C VAL A 130 -3.17 -6.90 -18.95
N SER A 131 -2.20 -6.25 -19.60
CA SER A 131 -2.36 -5.72 -20.97
C SER A 131 -2.74 -6.82 -21.98
N LYS A 132 -2.11 -7.99 -21.90
CA LYS A 132 -2.37 -9.17 -22.75
C LYS A 132 -3.78 -9.74 -22.59
N CYS A 133 -4.45 -9.48 -21.47
CA CYS A 133 -5.81 -9.93 -21.20
C CYS A 133 -6.88 -8.80 -21.26
N LYS A 134 -6.49 -7.56 -21.57
CA LYS A 134 -7.34 -6.36 -21.45
C LYS A 134 -8.70 -6.47 -22.14
N ASP A 135 -8.74 -6.97 -23.37
CA ASP A 135 -9.99 -7.13 -24.13
C ASP A 135 -10.95 -8.16 -23.52
N GLN A 136 -10.42 -9.21 -22.89
CA GLN A 136 -11.23 -10.21 -22.18
C GLN A 136 -11.66 -9.68 -20.81
N LEU A 137 -10.76 -8.95 -20.11
CA LEU A 137 -11.06 -8.29 -18.85
C LEU A 137 -12.23 -7.29 -19.00
N ILE A 138 -12.23 -6.46 -20.06
CA ILE A 138 -13.32 -5.50 -20.32
C ILE A 138 -14.65 -6.22 -20.62
N LYS A 139 -14.63 -7.34 -21.36
CA LYS A 139 -15.83 -8.13 -21.70
C LYS A 139 -16.40 -8.91 -20.52
N GLU A 140 -15.56 -9.43 -19.63
CA GLU A 140 -15.98 -10.25 -18.48
C GLU A 140 -16.09 -9.46 -17.18
N ARG A 141 -15.55 -8.24 -17.13
CA ARG A 141 -15.41 -7.38 -15.94
C ARG A 141 -14.93 -8.18 -14.73
N TYR A 142 -15.55 -7.97 -13.57
CA TYR A 142 -15.19 -8.62 -12.31
C TYR A 142 -15.55 -10.12 -12.22
N SER A 143 -16.10 -10.71 -13.29
CA SER A 143 -16.27 -12.16 -13.40
C SER A 143 -15.11 -12.88 -14.12
N PHE A 144 -14.13 -12.12 -14.62
CA PHE A 144 -12.89 -12.66 -15.20
C PHE A 144 -12.08 -13.46 -14.16
N ASN A 145 -11.38 -14.50 -14.60
CA ASN A 145 -10.57 -15.34 -13.70
C ASN A 145 -9.23 -14.68 -13.32
N ILE A 146 -9.25 -13.83 -12.29
CA ILE A 146 -8.07 -13.18 -11.69
C ILE A 146 -6.98 -14.20 -11.30
N GLY A 147 -7.35 -15.43 -10.94
CA GLY A 147 -6.40 -16.51 -10.63
C GLY A 147 -5.45 -16.85 -11.79
N LYS A 148 -5.86 -16.63 -13.04
CA LYS A 148 -5.00 -16.79 -14.22
C LYS A 148 -3.86 -15.74 -14.24
N LEU A 149 -4.19 -14.47 -13.97
CA LEU A 149 -3.22 -13.37 -13.92
C LEU A 149 -2.22 -13.57 -12.78
N LEU A 150 -2.72 -13.91 -11.59
CA LEU A 150 -1.88 -14.22 -10.43
C LEU A 150 -0.95 -15.41 -10.68
N GLY A 151 -1.42 -16.42 -11.44
CA GLY A 151 -0.59 -17.54 -11.88
C GLY A 151 0.49 -17.12 -12.88
N GLU A 152 0.16 -16.32 -13.89
CA GLU A 152 1.14 -15.87 -14.89
C GLU A 152 2.20 -14.94 -14.28
N VAL A 153 1.81 -13.96 -13.45
CA VAL A 153 2.79 -13.07 -12.77
C VAL A 153 3.72 -13.87 -11.87
N ARG A 154 3.20 -14.81 -11.06
CA ARG A 154 4.03 -15.68 -10.21
C ARG A 154 4.92 -16.66 -10.99
N SER A 155 4.57 -17.00 -12.23
CA SER A 155 5.44 -17.83 -13.09
C SER A 155 6.65 -17.06 -13.64
N ARG A 156 6.57 -15.72 -13.69
CA ARG A 156 7.64 -14.82 -14.12
C ARG A 156 8.47 -14.30 -12.95
N LEU A 157 7.80 -13.96 -11.85
CA LEU A 157 8.39 -13.47 -10.59
C LEU A 157 8.15 -14.49 -9.46
N PRO A 158 8.80 -15.67 -9.48
CA PRO A 158 8.59 -16.71 -8.48
C PRO A 158 8.99 -16.28 -7.06
N TRP A 159 9.90 -15.31 -6.92
CA TRP A 159 10.40 -14.83 -5.64
C TRP A 159 9.77 -13.50 -5.16
N GLY A 160 8.87 -12.91 -5.95
CA GLY A 160 8.18 -11.66 -5.59
C GLY A 160 7.14 -11.84 -4.49
N ASP A 161 6.84 -10.77 -3.75
CA ASP A 161 5.82 -10.84 -2.68
C ASP A 161 4.44 -11.18 -3.26
N GLY A 162 3.96 -12.38 -2.95
CA GLY A 162 2.67 -12.88 -3.37
C GLY A 162 1.45 -12.11 -2.82
N ALA A 163 1.64 -11.24 -1.80
CA ALA A 163 0.64 -10.29 -1.33
C ALA A 163 0.67 -8.99 -2.14
N TYR A 164 1.85 -8.37 -2.34
CA TYR A 164 2.02 -7.20 -3.21
C TYR A 164 1.59 -7.47 -4.66
N ILE A 165 2.01 -8.58 -5.27
CA ILE A 165 1.55 -9.06 -6.59
C ILE A 165 0.01 -9.11 -6.64
N LYS A 166 -0.65 -9.57 -5.58
CA LYS A 166 -2.12 -9.63 -5.56
C LYS A 166 -2.75 -8.24 -5.46
N LYS A 167 -2.23 -7.39 -4.58
CA LYS A 167 -2.67 -6.01 -4.38
C LYS A 167 -2.58 -5.22 -5.70
N GLU A 168 -1.49 -5.39 -6.43
CA GLU A 168 -1.25 -4.69 -7.70
C GLU A 168 -2.14 -5.22 -8.83
N VAL A 169 -2.32 -6.55 -8.95
CA VAL A 169 -3.32 -7.10 -9.89
C VAL A 169 -4.74 -6.60 -9.57
N ASP A 170 -5.13 -6.52 -8.29
CA ASP A 170 -6.44 -5.97 -7.91
C ASP A 170 -6.55 -4.45 -8.23
N LEU A 171 -5.45 -3.70 -8.16
CA LEU A 171 -5.36 -2.27 -8.48
C LEU A 171 -5.47 -2.03 -9.99
N ARG A 172 -4.64 -2.69 -10.81
CA ARG A 172 -4.66 -2.57 -12.28
C ARG A 172 -6.01 -2.97 -12.89
N ILE A 173 -6.71 -3.93 -12.27
CA ILE A 173 -8.09 -4.31 -12.63
C ILE A 173 -9.08 -3.19 -12.27
N LEU A 174 -8.95 -2.54 -11.10
CA LEU A 174 -9.81 -1.43 -10.69
C LEU A 174 -9.66 -0.20 -11.61
N GLU A 175 -8.45 0.09 -12.08
CA GLU A 175 -8.20 1.16 -13.06
C GLU A 175 -8.90 0.90 -14.41
N ILE A 176 -8.81 -0.33 -14.93
CA ILE A 176 -9.37 -0.68 -16.24
C ILE A 176 -10.90 -0.83 -16.20
N LEU A 177 -11.47 -1.30 -15.08
CA LEU A 177 -12.90 -1.60 -14.98
C LEU A 177 -13.74 -0.54 -14.25
N GLY A 178 -13.11 0.36 -13.50
CA GLY A 178 -13.81 1.22 -12.53
C GLY A 178 -14.42 0.41 -11.37
N PRO A 179 -15.18 1.06 -10.47
CA PRO A 179 -15.82 0.38 -9.35
C PRO A 179 -16.84 -0.69 -9.81
N LYS A 180 -17.10 -1.67 -8.93
CA LYS A 180 -18.12 -2.72 -9.15
C LYS A 180 -19.52 -2.13 -9.25
N THR A 181 -20.24 -2.45 -10.32
CA THR A 181 -21.65 -2.08 -10.51
C THR A 181 -22.59 -3.10 -9.85
N ALA A 182 -23.90 -2.84 -9.91
CA ALA A 182 -24.90 -3.84 -9.52
C ALA A 182 -24.85 -5.11 -10.39
N ASP A 183 -24.48 -4.97 -11.68
CA ASP A 183 -24.37 -6.09 -12.61
C ASP A 183 -23.13 -6.96 -12.33
N ASP A 184 -22.03 -6.36 -11.85
CA ASP A 184 -20.86 -7.10 -11.35
C ASP A 184 -21.17 -7.94 -10.09
N LEU A 185 -22.28 -7.65 -9.40
CA LEU A 185 -22.77 -8.37 -8.23
C LEU A 185 -23.87 -9.40 -8.58
N ALA A 186 -24.38 -9.40 -9.81
CA ALA A 186 -25.42 -10.34 -10.22
C ALA A 186 -24.85 -11.76 -10.48
N PRO A 187 -25.45 -12.82 -9.89
CA PRO A 187 -24.97 -14.18 -10.09
C PRO A 187 -25.25 -14.66 -11.52
N LYS A 188 -24.19 -14.79 -12.34
CA LYS A 188 -24.28 -15.31 -13.71
C LYS A 188 -25.02 -16.67 -13.76
N LYS A 189 -25.94 -16.80 -14.72
CA LYS A 189 -26.58 -18.07 -15.06
C LYS A 189 -25.50 -19.09 -15.44
N LYS A 190 -25.38 -20.17 -14.66
CA LYS A 190 -24.46 -21.27 -14.96
C LYS A 190 -25.07 -22.22 -15.99
N GLU A 191 -24.35 -22.46 -17.08
CA GLU A 191 -24.51 -23.72 -17.81
C GLU A 191 -24.04 -24.88 -16.91
N LYS A 192 -24.69 -26.04 -17.03
CA LYS A 192 -24.53 -27.14 -16.06
C LYS A 192 -23.31 -28.01 -16.35
N LYS A 193 -22.54 -28.30 -15.30
CA LYS A 193 -22.17 -29.69 -14.95
C LYS A 193 -22.07 -29.84 -13.42
N THR A 194 -22.14 -31.09 -12.96
CA THR A 194 -22.16 -31.50 -11.55
C THR A 194 -20.78 -31.33 -10.88
N GLU A 195 -20.58 -31.41 -9.55
CA GLU A 195 -21.26 -32.22 -8.53
C GLU A 195 -21.30 -31.59 -7.11
N LYS A 196 -21.52 -32.38 -6.04
CA LYS A 196 -21.90 -31.89 -4.68
C LYS A 196 -20.78 -31.88 -3.63
N LYS A 197 -20.70 -30.74 -2.91
CA LYS A 197 -20.57 -30.50 -1.45
C LYS A 197 -20.53 -31.71 -0.47
N PRO A 198 -19.84 -31.55 0.69
CA PRO A 198 -20.52 -30.98 1.88
C PRO A 198 -19.80 -29.80 2.59
N ASP A 199 -20.47 -29.20 3.58
CA ASP A 199 -20.06 -28.02 4.37
C ASP A 199 -19.48 -28.35 5.76
N THR A 200 -18.75 -27.39 6.35
CA THR A 200 -18.86 -27.08 7.79
C THR A 200 -18.68 -25.58 8.06
N LYS A 201 -19.30 -25.08 9.15
CA LYS A 201 -19.22 -23.68 9.63
C LYS A 201 -18.60 -23.64 11.04
N SER A 202 -17.92 -22.55 11.37
CA SER A 202 -17.84 -22.02 12.75
C SER A 202 -17.53 -20.50 12.71
N ASN A 203 -17.41 -19.83 13.86
CA ASN A 203 -17.74 -18.41 14.00
C ASN A 203 -16.82 -17.63 14.98
N ALA A 204 -16.72 -16.31 14.75
CA ALA A 204 -16.62 -15.21 15.73
C ALA A 204 -15.28 -14.80 16.45
N LYS A 205 -14.94 -13.51 16.22
CA LYS A 205 -14.67 -12.40 17.20
C LYS A 205 -13.38 -12.31 18.07
N LYS A 206 -12.75 -11.11 18.00
CA LYS A 206 -12.20 -10.24 19.10
C LYS A 206 -10.99 -10.78 19.90
N ASP A 207 -10.07 -10.03 20.55
CA ASP A 207 -9.72 -8.60 20.84
C ASP A 207 -8.26 -8.63 21.45
N ASP A 208 -7.59 -7.62 22.02
CA ASP A 208 -7.32 -6.18 21.77
C ASP A 208 -6.19 -5.71 22.77
N LYS A 209 -5.31 -4.73 22.40
CA LYS A 209 -4.33 -3.98 23.26
C LYS A 209 -3.15 -4.74 23.96
N ALA A 210 -2.05 -4.12 24.48
CA ALA A 210 -1.53 -2.72 24.46
C ALA A 210 0.02 -2.60 24.79
N LYS A 211 0.54 -1.35 24.65
CA LYS A 211 1.84 -0.69 25.03
C LYS A 211 2.61 -1.19 26.29
N THR A 212 3.94 -1.03 26.41
CA THR A 212 4.77 0.21 26.67
C THR A 212 6.19 0.12 26.04
N GLU A 213 6.84 1.18 25.54
CA GLU A 213 7.57 2.30 26.23
C GLU A 213 8.67 1.81 27.19
N GLU A 214 9.92 2.32 27.20
CA GLU A 214 10.58 3.56 26.69
C GLU A 214 12.05 3.20 26.24
N VAL A 215 12.98 3.96 25.62
CA VAL A 215 13.21 5.40 25.33
C VAL A 215 13.72 5.61 23.87
N ALA A 216 14.83 6.35 23.59
CA ALA A 216 15.26 6.78 22.25
C ALA A 216 16.77 7.14 22.11
N GLU A 217 17.33 7.00 20.89
CA GLU A 217 18.50 7.77 20.41
C GLU A 217 18.52 7.83 18.84
N PHE A 218 19.11 8.90 18.28
CA PHE A 218 19.28 9.25 16.85
C PHE A 218 18.02 9.31 15.94
N ASP A 219 17.71 10.51 15.42
CA ASP A 219 16.53 10.78 14.59
C ASP A 219 16.91 11.06 13.12
N GLY A 220 16.90 10.01 12.31
CA GLY A 220 16.92 10.10 10.86
C GLY A 220 16.31 8.83 10.27
N ALA A 221 15.15 8.94 9.61
CA ALA A 221 14.62 7.85 8.81
C ALA A 221 15.47 7.68 7.54
N GLU A 222 15.77 6.45 7.14
CA GLU A 222 16.62 6.19 5.97
C GLU A 222 15.91 6.55 4.65
N THR A 223 14.58 6.62 4.68
CA THR A 223 13.75 7.00 3.53
C THR A 223 12.61 7.96 3.90
N MET A 224 12.18 8.77 2.92
CA MET A 224 10.99 9.61 3.05
C MET A 224 9.72 8.76 3.33
N ASP A 225 9.66 7.57 2.74
CA ASP A 225 8.59 6.59 2.94
C ASP A 225 8.48 6.14 4.41
N GLU A 226 9.62 5.81 5.05
CA GLU A 226 9.67 5.47 6.46
C GLU A 226 9.26 6.64 7.35
N LEU A 227 9.78 7.86 7.08
CA LEU A 227 9.42 9.07 7.83
C LEU A 227 7.91 9.31 7.81
N LEU A 228 7.29 9.17 6.63
CA LEU A 228 5.86 9.40 6.41
C LEU A 228 4.98 8.25 6.96
N LYS A 229 5.49 7.02 7.03
CA LYS A 229 4.81 5.88 7.67
C LYS A 229 4.86 5.91 9.21
N THR A 230 5.98 6.38 9.78
CA THR A 230 6.26 6.25 11.22
C THR A 230 5.96 7.51 12.03
N ARG A 231 6.23 8.70 11.48
CA ARG A 231 6.26 9.97 12.26
C ARG A 231 5.16 10.96 11.87
N ALA A 232 4.51 10.78 10.72
CA ALA A 232 3.38 11.60 10.32
C ALA A 232 2.08 11.14 11.01
N HIS A 233 1.76 11.73 12.16
CA HIS A 233 0.55 11.44 12.95
C HIS A 233 -0.74 12.01 12.32
N PHE A 234 -0.99 11.72 11.04
CA PHE A 234 -2.20 12.11 10.34
C PHE A 234 -3.36 11.14 10.61
N HIS A 235 -4.59 11.63 10.41
CA HIS A 235 -5.82 10.86 10.56
C HIS A 235 -5.96 9.80 9.46
N LYS A 236 -6.67 8.71 9.77
CA LYS A 236 -7.05 7.72 8.74
C LYS A 236 -8.17 8.25 7.86
N VAL A 237 -8.28 7.74 6.65
CA VAL A 237 -9.30 8.14 5.66
C VAL A 237 -10.71 7.98 6.24
N GLY A 238 -11.49 9.06 6.24
CA GLY A 238 -12.81 9.11 6.88
C GLY A 238 -12.83 9.42 8.39
N GLU A 239 -11.66 9.48 9.04
CA GLU A 239 -11.51 9.85 10.46
C GLU A 239 -11.14 11.32 10.67
N ASN A 240 -11.42 12.18 9.67
CA ASN A 240 -11.08 13.62 9.67
C ASN A 240 -11.58 14.36 10.92
N TYR A 241 -12.72 13.93 11.48
CA TYR A 241 -13.30 14.45 12.72
C TYR A 241 -12.43 14.27 13.98
N LYS A 242 -11.28 13.59 13.88
CA LYS A 242 -10.30 13.43 14.96
C LYS A 242 -9.15 14.45 14.92
N THR A 243 -9.03 15.27 13.87
CA THR A 243 -7.97 16.29 13.81
C THR A 243 -8.37 17.55 14.55
N ASP A 244 -7.41 18.21 15.19
CA ASP A 244 -7.62 19.47 15.89
C ASP A 244 -8.28 20.52 14.98
N GLY A 245 -9.25 21.25 15.55
CA GLY A 245 -10.04 22.26 14.83
C GLY A 245 -11.12 21.73 13.88
N TYR A 246 -11.30 20.41 13.72
CA TYR A 246 -12.33 19.89 12.81
C TYR A 246 -13.75 20.11 13.36
N VAL A 247 -14.55 20.90 12.64
CA VAL A 247 -15.95 21.20 13.03
C VAL A 247 -16.90 20.08 12.59
N THR A 248 -17.46 19.35 13.55
CA THR A 248 -18.51 18.36 13.29
C THR A 248 -19.90 19.00 13.19
N THR A 249 -20.59 18.74 12.08
CA THR A 249 -21.97 19.18 11.81
C THR A 249 -22.92 17.98 11.73
N PRO A 250 -24.26 18.17 11.81
CA PRO A 250 -25.23 17.07 11.68
C PRO A 250 -25.12 16.25 10.38
N LYS A 251 -24.54 16.82 9.31
CA LYS A 251 -24.30 16.11 8.02
C LYS A 251 -22.94 15.43 7.94
N THR A 252 -22.03 15.63 8.91
CA THR A 252 -20.63 15.17 8.82
C THR A 252 -20.51 13.66 8.68
N ALA A 253 -21.28 12.87 9.43
CA ALA A 253 -21.25 11.41 9.32
C ALA A 253 -21.72 10.89 7.94
N GLU A 254 -22.71 11.56 7.34
CA GLU A 254 -23.19 11.25 5.99
C GLU A 254 -22.15 11.59 4.92
N LEU A 255 -21.54 12.79 5.04
CA LEU A 255 -20.51 13.28 4.12
C LEU A 255 -19.25 12.42 4.17
N LEU A 256 -18.77 12.04 5.36
CA LEU A 256 -17.63 11.14 5.52
C LEU A 256 -17.92 9.74 4.95
N LYS A 257 -19.15 9.21 5.14
CA LYS A 257 -19.55 7.94 4.52
C LYS A 257 -19.54 8.01 2.99
N LYS A 258 -20.02 9.11 2.40
CA LYS A 258 -19.95 9.36 0.95
C LYS A 258 -18.50 9.50 0.47
N HIS A 259 -17.67 10.24 1.20
CA HIS A 259 -16.24 10.41 0.89
C HIS A 259 -15.48 9.08 0.88
N VAL A 260 -15.57 8.27 1.94
CA VAL A 260 -14.89 6.96 2.03
C VAL A 260 -15.32 6.02 0.90
N ALA A 261 -16.61 6.03 0.52
CA ALA A 261 -17.10 5.27 -0.62
C ALA A 261 -16.54 5.78 -1.96
N ALA A 262 -16.42 7.11 -2.15
CA ALA A 262 -15.90 7.71 -3.38
C ALA A 262 -14.39 7.51 -3.57
N VAL A 263 -13.60 7.48 -2.48
CA VAL A 263 -12.14 7.26 -2.53
C VAL A 263 -11.72 5.80 -2.28
N GLY A 264 -12.69 4.89 -2.10
CA GLY A 264 -12.43 3.48 -1.79
C GLY A 264 -11.65 3.23 -0.49
N GLY A 265 -11.61 4.22 0.41
CA GLY A 265 -10.77 4.22 1.62
C GLY A 265 -9.27 4.53 1.39
N LYS A 266 -8.84 4.87 0.15
CA LYS A 266 -7.46 5.29 -0.13
C LYS A 266 -7.17 6.72 0.35
N VAL A 267 -5.90 6.98 0.69
CA VAL A 267 -5.38 8.34 0.88
C VAL A 267 -5.41 9.08 -0.45
N MET A 268 -5.90 10.32 -0.48
CA MET A 268 -5.92 11.17 -1.67
C MET A 268 -5.23 12.50 -1.36
N THR A 269 -4.12 12.79 -2.04
CA THR A 269 -3.37 14.05 -1.92
C THR A 269 -3.43 14.84 -3.23
N ARG A 270 -2.90 16.08 -3.22
CA ARG A 270 -2.70 16.87 -4.44
C ARG A 270 -1.43 17.71 -4.34
N PHE A 271 -0.69 17.83 -5.42
CA PHE A 271 0.28 18.91 -5.60
C PHE A 271 -0.35 19.98 -6.51
N PRO A 272 -0.57 21.22 -6.02
CA PRO A 272 -1.20 22.27 -6.81
C PRO A 272 -0.22 23.43 -7.11
N PRO A 273 0.58 23.34 -8.19
CA PRO A 273 1.44 24.43 -8.65
C PRO A 273 0.67 25.42 -9.54
N GLU A 274 1.02 26.70 -9.48
CA GLU A 274 0.60 27.68 -10.50
C GLU A 274 1.40 27.45 -11.80
N PRO A 275 0.75 27.39 -12.98
CA PRO A 275 1.42 27.14 -14.28
C PRO A 275 2.12 28.39 -14.87
N ASN A 276 2.62 29.28 -14.02
CA ASN A 276 3.14 30.60 -14.40
C ASN A 276 4.58 30.87 -13.93
N GLY A 277 5.26 29.87 -13.33
CA GLY A 277 6.54 30.06 -12.66
C GLY A 277 7.42 28.81 -12.64
N VAL A 278 8.70 29.00 -12.32
CA VAL A 278 9.70 27.93 -12.26
C VAL A 278 9.74 27.29 -10.87
N LEU A 279 9.72 25.97 -10.80
CA LEU A 279 9.81 25.23 -9.55
C LEU A 279 11.20 25.36 -8.91
N HIS A 280 11.35 26.27 -7.94
CA HIS A 280 12.53 26.33 -7.07
C HIS A 280 12.57 25.17 -6.05
N ILE A 281 13.74 24.94 -5.42
CA ILE A 281 13.99 23.83 -4.45
C ILE A 281 12.92 23.66 -3.34
N GLY A 282 12.28 24.74 -2.87
CA GLY A 282 11.16 24.64 -1.91
C GLY A 282 9.99 23.76 -2.39
N HIS A 283 9.77 23.66 -3.70
CA HIS A 283 8.75 22.78 -4.29
C HIS A 283 9.13 21.31 -4.20
N ALA A 284 10.42 20.94 -4.15
CA ALA A 284 10.83 19.55 -3.96
C ALA A 284 10.30 19.00 -2.63
N LYS A 285 10.26 19.82 -1.56
CA LYS A 285 9.59 19.46 -0.29
C LYS A 285 8.08 19.28 -0.47
N ALA A 286 7.41 20.16 -1.22
CA ALA A 286 5.97 20.05 -1.47
C ALA A 286 5.62 18.80 -2.31
N ILE A 287 6.44 18.46 -3.31
CA ILE A 287 6.31 17.24 -4.13
C ILE A 287 6.53 16.01 -3.25
N ASN A 288 7.66 15.91 -2.54
CA ASN A 288 7.97 14.78 -1.66
C ASN A 288 6.91 14.56 -0.58
N ILE A 289 6.33 15.63 0.00
CA ILE A 289 5.25 15.48 0.98
C ILE A 289 3.96 14.99 0.30
N ASN A 290 3.51 15.57 -0.81
CA ASN A 290 2.21 15.21 -1.39
C ASN A 290 2.22 13.87 -2.14
N PHE A 291 3.22 13.64 -2.99
CA PHE A 291 3.35 12.37 -3.72
C PHE A 291 3.93 11.27 -2.82
N GLY A 292 4.95 11.58 -2.02
CA GLY A 292 5.51 10.61 -1.06
C GLY A 292 4.49 10.16 -0.02
N TYR A 293 3.63 11.04 0.52
CA TYR A 293 2.60 10.59 1.47
C TYR A 293 1.52 9.73 0.80
N ALA A 294 1.21 9.96 -0.48
CA ALA A 294 0.37 9.03 -1.24
C ALA A 294 1.07 7.67 -1.43
N LYS A 295 2.30 7.63 -1.96
CA LYS A 295 3.07 6.40 -2.20
C LYS A 295 3.27 5.60 -0.90
N ALA A 296 3.63 6.27 0.19
CA ALA A 296 3.84 5.67 1.49
C ALA A 296 2.56 5.10 2.15
N MET A 297 1.36 5.57 1.75
CA MET A 297 0.08 5.17 2.34
C MET A 297 -0.86 4.44 1.36
N ASP A 298 -0.33 3.87 0.29
CA ASP A 298 -1.10 3.18 -0.78
C ASP A 298 -2.21 4.05 -1.41
N GLY A 299 -2.00 5.36 -1.36
CA GLY A 299 -2.90 6.40 -1.85
C GLY A 299 -2.61 6.83 -3.28
N LEU A 300 -3.21 7.95 -3.68
CA LEU A 300 -3.09 8.55 -5.01
C LEU A 300 -2.90 10.07 -4.89
N CYS A 301 -2.00 10.64 -5.68
CA CYS A 301 -1.74 12.08 -5.73
C CYS A 301 -2.20 12.67 -7.07
N TYR A 302 -3.01 13.72 -7.03
CA TYR A 302 -3.32 14.53 -8.22
C TYR A 302 -2.22 15.58 -8.45
N LEU A 303 -1.75 15.73 -9.69
CA LEU A 303 -1.13 16.97 -10.14
C LEU A 303 -2.27 17.88 -10.59
N ARG A 304 -2.58 18.94 -9.83
CA ARG A 304 -3.68 19.85 -10.16
C ARG A 304 -3.19 21.28 -10.36
N PHE A 305 -2.92 21.65 -11.60
CA PHE A 305 -2.51 23.01 -11.94
C PHE A 305 -3.53 24.04 -11.45
N ASP A 306 -3.07 25.12 -10.83
CA ASP A 306 -3.94 26.20 -10.35
C ASP A 306 -4.07 27.33 -11.39
N ASP A 307 -4.68 26.97 -12.52
CA ASP A 307 -4.98 27.79 -13.70
C ASP A 307 -6.17 28.74 -13.46
N THR A 308 -6.12 29.48 -12.36
CA THR A 308 -7.13 30.49 -12.01
C THR A 308 -6.84 31.88 -12.59
N ASN A 309 -5.78 32.02 -13.40
CA ASN A 309 -5.36 33.29 -14.00
C ASN A 309 -4.90 33.11 -15.46
N PRO A 310 -5.81 33.28 -16.44
CA PRO A 310 -5.53 32.98 -17.85
C PRO A 310 -4.55 33.95 -18.53
N GLU A 311 -4.15 35.06 -17.88
CA GLU A 311 -3.17 36.00 -18.44
C GLU A 311 -1.71 35.54 -18.23
N LYS A 312 -1.48 34.43 -17.51
CA LYS A 312 -0.14 34.02 -17.03
C LYS A 312 0.29 32.61 -17.41
N GLU A 313 -0.51 31.91 -18.19
CA GLU A 313 -0.28 30.52 -18.56
C GLU A 313 0.67 30.41 -19.77
N GLU A 314 1.76 29.65 -19.63
CA GLU A 314 2.62 29.28 -20.74
C GLU A 314 2.87 27.77 -20.73
N GLU A 315 2.66 27.09 -21.87
CA GLU A 315 2.80 25.63 -22.04
C GLU A 315 4.16 25.10 -21.53
N LYS A 316 5.23 25.88 -21.69
CA LYS A 316 6.58 25.58 -21.20
C LYS A 316 6.67 25.35 -19.69
N PHE A 317 5.77 25.96 -18.90
CA PHE A 317 5.73 25.77 -17.45
C PHE A 317 4.95 24.51 -17.08
N PHE A 318 3.83 24.21 -17.76
CA PHE A 318 3.10 22.95 -17.59
C PHE A 318 4.01 21.74 -17.84
N THR A 319 4.76 21.75 -18.95
CA THR A 319 5.71 20.67 -19.28
C THR A 319 6.84 20.60 -18.24
N ALA A 320 7.52 21.72 -17.94
CA ALA A 320 8.61 21.73 -16.97
C ALA A 320 8.18 21.31 -15.55
N ILE A 321 6.95 21.62 -15.14
CA ILE A 321 6.38 21.17 -13.86
C ILE A 321 6.16 19.65 -13.87
N ALA A 322 5.59 19.08 -14.94
CA ALA A 322 5.41 17.65 -15.07
C ALA A 322 6.76 16.90 -15.13
N ASP A 323 7.71 17.40 -15.91
CA ASP A 323 9.07 16.86 -16.02
C ASP A 323 9.80 16.84 -14.68
N MET A 324 9.64 17.88 -13.85
CA MET A 324 10.23 17.93 -12.50
C MET A 324 9.55 17.00 -11.49
N VAL A 325 8.25 16.72 -11.63
CA VAL A 325 7.56 15.71 -10.81
C VAL A 325 8.07 14.31 -11.18
N ASN A 326 8.14 14.00 -12.47
CA ASN A 326 8.68 12.75 -13.00
C ASN A 326 10.16 12.54 -12.64
N TRP A 327 10.98 13.59 -12.77
CA TRP A 327 12.42 13.58 -12.44
C TRP A 327 12.71 13.33 -10.95
N LEU A 328 11.78 13.69 -10.06
CA LEU A 328 11.83 13.37 -8.63
C LEU A 328 11.31 11.96 -8.29
N GLY A 329 10.99 11.12 -9.28
CA GLY A 329 10.59 9.73 -9.08
C GLY A 329 9.12 9.53 -8.70
N TYR A 330 8.24 10.46 -9.10
CA TYR A 330 6.81 10.41 -8.83
C TYR A 330 5.97 10.53 -10.11
N GLU A 331 4.94 9.70 -10.24
CA GLU A 331 3.93 9.80 -11.31
C GLU A 331 2.60 10.33 -10.74
N PRO A 332 1.90 11.26 -11.41
CA PRO A 332 0.58 11.71 -11.00
C PRO A 332 -0.52 10.74 -11.43
N TYR A 333 -1.32 10.27 -10.47
CA TYR A 333 -2.50 9.41 -10.73
C TYR A 333 -3.46 10.01 -11.77
N LYS A 334 -3.63 11.33 -11.72
CA LYS A 334 -4.30 12.10 -12.76
C LYS A 334 -3.79 13.54 -12.75
N VAL A 335 -3.60 14.10 -13.94
CA VAL A 335 -3.46 15.54 -14.16
C VAL A 335 -4.86 16.17 -14.27
N THR A 336 -5.11 17.23 -13.50
CA THR A 336 -6.33 18.03 -13.53
C THR A 336 -6.01 19.52 -13.43
N HIS A 337 -7.03 20.35 -13.58
CA HIS A 337 -6.95 21.81 -13.53
C HIS A 337 -7.87 22.36 -12.44
N SER A 338 -7.71 23.62 -12.05
CA SER A 338 -8.72 24.35 -11.28
C SER A 338 -9.90 24.75 -12.20
N SER A 339 -9.63 25.05 -13.48
CA SER A 339 -10.65 25.38 -14.49
C SER A 339 -11.64 24.26 -14.78
N ASP A 340 -11.21 22.98 -14.70
CA ASP A 340 -12.04 21.77 -14.76
C ASP A 340 -13.30 21.86 -13.86
N TYR A 341 -13.24 22.69 -12.81
CA TYR A 341 -14.26 22.81 -11.77
C TYR A 341 -14.97 24.16 -11.72
N PHE A 342 -14.68 25.13 -12.61
CA PHE A 342 -15.33 26.47 -12.59
C PHE A 342 -16.86 26.37 -12.56
N ASP A 343 -17.41 25.45 -13.36
CA ASP A 343 -18.84 25.16 -13.47
C ASP A 343 -19.49 24.72 -12.13
N GLN A 344 -18.71 24.10 -11.23
CA GLN A 344 -19.14 23.68 -9.89
C GLN A 344 -18.83 24.73 -8.82
N LEU A 345 -17.71 25.46 -8.97
CA LEU A 345 -17.32 26.57 -8.10
C LEU A 345 -18.35 27.72 -8.20
N TYR A 346 -18.79 28.06 -9.41
CA TYR A 346 -19.84 29.05 -9.66
C TYR A 346 -21.18 28.67 -9.00
N LYS A 347 -21.60 27.41 -9.16
CA LYS A 347 -22.81 26.88 -8.50
C LYS A 347 -22.71 26.91 -6.97
N TRP A 348 -21.52 26.74 -6.40
CA TRP A 348 -21.29 26.91 -4.97
C TRP A 348 -21.22 28.39 -4.53
N ALA A 349 -20.72 29.31 -5.36
CA ALA A 349 -20.76 30.75 -5.07
C ALA A 349 -22.20 31.27 -4.99
N ILE A 350 -23.06 30.91 -5.94
CA ILE A 350 -24.51 31.20 -5.90
C ILE A 350 -25.15 30.63 -4.61
N GLU A 351 -24.80 29.40 -4.24
CA GLU A 351 -25.30 28.71 -3.04
C GLU A 351 -24.75 29.30 -1.71
N LEU A 352 -23.65 30.06 -1.75
CA LEU A 352 -23.16 30.87 -0.62
C LEU A 352 -23.91 32.20 -0.53
N ILE A 353 -24.17 32.88 -1.66
CA ILE A 353 -24.98 34.11 -1.70
C ILE A 353 -26.39 33.81 -1.16
N ARG A 354 -27.04 32.74 -1.61
CA ARG A 354 -28.36 32.27 -1.14
C ARG A 354 -28.43 31.93 0.36
N LYS A 355 -27.29 31.84 1.05
CA LYS A 355 -27.20 31.61 2.50
C LYS A 355 -26.80 32.86 3.30
N GLY A 356 -26.63 34.01 2.65
CA GLY A 356 -26.08 35.21 3.28
C GLY A 356 -24.60 35.05 3.67
N LEU A 357 -23.86 34.14 3.04
CA LEU A 357 -22.45 33.85 3.32
C LEU A 357 -21.49 34.49 2.29
N ALA A 358 -22.02 35.08 1.23
CA ALA A 358 -21.30 35.84 0.22
C ALA A 358 -22.18 36.99 -0.30
N TYR A 359 -21.54 38.06 -0.76
CA TYR A 359 -22.17 39.27 -1.30
C TYR A 359 -21.28 39.82 -2.43
N VAL A 360 -21.85 40.55 -3.38
CA VAL A 360 -21.05 41.28 -4.39
C VAL A 360 -20.51 42.56 -3.77
N CYS A 361 -19.22 42.84 -3.96
CA CYS A 361 -18.55 44.02 -3.42
C CYS A 361 -18.12 44.96 -4.57
N HIS A 362 -18.18 46.28 -4.33
CA HIS A 362 -17.72 47.30 -5.28
C HIS A 362 -16.59 48.18 -4.71
N GLN A 363 -15.95 47.76 -3.60
CA GLN A 363 -14.75 48.43 -3.09
C GLN A 363 -13.61 48.27 -4.11
N LYS A 364 -12.82 49.33 -4.29
CA LYS A 364 -11.61 49.29 -5.11
C LYS A 364 -10.47 48.59 -4.39
N VAL A 365 -9.44 48.21 -5.14
CA VAL A 365 -8.26 47.50 -4.60
C VAL A 365 -7.50 48.37 -3.58
N GLU A 366 -7.53 49.68 -3.76
CA GLU A 366 -6.96 50.68 -2.85
C GLU A 366 -7.76 50.79 -1.54
N GLU A 367 -9.09 50.64 -1.61
CA GLU A 367 -10.00 50.71 -0.46
C GLU A 367 -9.98 49.43 0.39
N MET A 368 -9.48 48.32 -0.18
CA MET A 368 -9.28 47.03 0.50
C MET A 368 -7.84 46.81 1.01
N ARG A 369 -6.89 47.69 0.67
CA ARG A 369 -5.46 47.55 1.01
C ARG A 369 -5.00 48.64 1.99
N GLY A 370 -5.04 48.33 3.27
CA GLY A 370 -4.52 49.18 4.34
C GLY A 370 -4.16 48.40 5.60
N PHE A 371 -3.54 49.07 6.57
CA PHE A 371 -3.34 48.51 7.92
C PHE A 371 -4.63 48.41 8.72
N GLU A 372 -5.64 49.24 8.39
CA GLU A 372 -7.01 49.13 8.88
C GLU A 372 -7.90 48.56 7.77
N VAL A 373 -8.49 47.39 8.00
CA VAL A 373 -9.42 46.76 7.04
C VAL A 373 -10.80 47.39 7.21
N GLN A 374 -11.14 48.34 6.33
CA GLN A 374 -12.47 48.95 6.32
C GLN A 374 -13.52 47.93 5.87
N MET A 375 -14.60 47.77 6.65
CA MET A 375 -15.69 46.87 6.31
C MET A 375 -16.44 47.36 5.06
N SER A 376 -16.69 46.45 4.12
CA SER A 376 -17.41 46.77 2.89
C SER A 376 -18.81 47.35 3.17
N PRO A 377 -19.15 48.53 2.61
CA PRO A 377 -20.51 49.08 2.65
C PRO A 377 -21.57 48.16 2.01
N TRP A 378 -21.14 47.20 1.19
CA TRP A 378 -22.01 46.27 0.46
C TRP A 378 -22.20 44.92 1.16
N ARG A 379 -21.58 44.70 2.33
CA ARG A 379 -21.63 43.43 3.08
C ARG A 379 -23.06 42.98 3.40
N ASP A 380 -23.90 43.92 3.80
CA ASP A 380 -25.25 43.66 4.30
C ASP A 380 -26.34 43.94 3.23
N ARG A 381 -25.95 43.96 1.94
CA ARG A 381 -26.88 44.15 0.81
C ARG A 381 -27.80 42.92 0.64
N PRO A 382 -29.01 43.08 0.07
CA PRO A 382 -29.93 41.95 -0.16
C PRO A 382 -29.31 40.78 -0.93
N ILE A 383 -29.80 39.58 -0.64
CA ILE A 383 -29.37 38.34 -1.31
C ILE A 383 -29.73 38.39 -2.80
N GLU A 384 -30.94 38.86 -3.12
CA GLU A 384 -31.48 39.02 -4.46
C GLU A 384 -30.64 40.01 -5.29
N GLU A 385 -30.19 41.10 -4.67
CA GLU A 385 -29.32 42.09 -5.32
C GLU A 385 -27.92 41.50 -5.59
N SER A 386 -27.37 40.73 -4.64
CA SER A 386 -26.09 40.03 -4.84
C SER A 386 -26.16 38.93 -5.90
N LEU A 387 -27.30 38.24 -6.04
CA LEU A 387 -27.51 37.27 -7.13
C LEU A 387 -27.61 37.99 -8.48
N GLN A 388 -28.43 39.05 -8.59
CA GLN A 388 -28.57 39.81 -9.83
C GLN A 388 -27.24 40.42 -10.30
N LEU A 389 -26.35 40.79 -9.38
CA LEU A 389 -25.02 41.32 -9.70
C LEU A 389 -23.93 40.24 -9.93
N PHE A 390 -24.27 38.96 -9.86
CA PHE A 390 -23.33 37.82 -10.04
C PHE A 390 -23.81 36.82 -11.13
N GLU A 391 -25.05 36.96 -11.60
CA GLU A 391 -25.62 36.23 -12.75
C GLU A 391 -25.56 37.08 -14.06
N VAL A 392 -24.79 38.18 -14.07
CA VAL A 392 -24.55 39.12 -15.20
C VAL A 392 -23.08 39.15 -15.56
#